data_AF-A0A1X7PVH9-F1
#
_entry.id   AF-A0A1X7PVH9-F1
#
_cell.length_a   1.000
_cell.length_b   1.000
_cell.length_c   1.000
_cell.angle_alpha   90.00
_cell.angle_beta   90.00
_cell.angle_gamma   90.00
#
_symmetry.space_group_name_H-M   'P 1'
#
loop_
_entity.id
_entity.type
_entity.pdbx_description
1 polymer ?
#
loop_
_entity_poly.entity_id
_entity_poly.type
_entity_poly.pdbx_seq_one_letter_code
_entity_poly.pdbx_strand_id
1 'polypeptide(L)'
;MKRSKALSLAVVLLGLPSSASANAAELDLATKNCLDAISNADNRFEGRDAAMPYADKIVAIATEELAVGNIDGVLKRLNEDGATCVSYVRQINDVLKFYPELGDFYTTTAAQAQLELARKAVLEERKKEMELQAAARIAEQDAKQKALEIEVNARVFSACAQLANRDPLKAFTNELCVRSFKANGLPE
;
A
#
# COMPACT_ATOMS: atom_id res chain seq x y z
N MET A 1 59.80 21.76 1.45
CA MET A 1 59.46 20.73 2.48
C MET A 1 57.97 20.81 2.77
N LYS A 2 57.16 19.97 2.13
CA LYS A 2 55.70 19.91 2.31
C LYS A 2 55.38 18.81 3.31
N ARG A 3 54.85 19.15 4.49
CA ARG A 3 54.28 18.18 5.44
C ARG A 3 52.75 18.26 5.31
N SER A 4 52.18 17.33 4.56
CA SER A 4 50.75 17.09 4.52
C SER A 4 50.29 16.58 5.88
N LYS A 5 49.52 17.39 6.61
CA LYS A 5 48.76 16.95 7.77
C LYS A 5 47.54 16.20 7.23
N ALA A 6 47.56 14.87 7.35
CA ALA A 6 46.37 14.06 7.17
C ALA A 6 45.43 14.36 8.34
N LEU A 7 44.31 15.01 8.03
CA LEU A 7 43.20 15.21 8.95
C LEU A 7 42.48 13.86 9.04
N SER A 8 42.75 13.09 10.11
CA SER A 8 41.94 11.92 10.43
C SER A 8 40.55 12.40 10.85
N LEU A 9 39.58 12.24 9.94
CA LEU A 9 38.17 12.40 10.21
C LEU A 9 37.75 11.22 11.09
N ALA A 10 37.83 11.40 12.42
CA ALA A 10 37.21 10.48 13.36
C ALA A 10 35.69 10.65 13.23
N VAL A 11 35.08 9.83 12.37
CA VAL A 11 33.64 9.56 12.43
C VAL A 11 33.40 8.89 13.77
N VAL A 12 33.01 9.68 14.77
CA VAL A 12 32.37 9.16 15.96
C VAL A 12 31.06 8.57 15.47
N LEU A 13 31.07 7.27 15.20
CA LEU A 13 29.89 6.43 15.23
C LEU A 13 29.33 6.54 16.65
N LEU A 14 28.54 7.58 16.90
CA LEU A 14 27.56 7.58 17.96
C LEU A 14 26.64 6.41 17.63
N GLY A 15 26.92 5.27 18.26
CA GLY A 15 26.04 4.13 18.23
C GLY A 15 24.70 4.61 18.73
N LEU A 16 23.75 4.76 17.80
CA LEU A 16 22.34 4.75 18.13
C LEU A 16 22.17 3.51 19.03
N PRO A 17 21.76 3.66 20.30
CA PRO A 17 21.46 2.50 21.11
C PRO A 17 20.47 1.68 20.28
N SER A 18 20.87 0.44 20.00
CA SER A 18 20.11 -0.50 19.19
C SER A 18 18.67 -0.48 19.71
N SER A 19 17.73 0.10 18.94
CA SER A 19 16.34 0.29 19.36
C SER A 19 15.71 -1.03 19.81
N ALA A 20 16.19 -2.12 19.21
CA ALA A 20 15.94 -3.51 19.58
C ALA A 20 16.15 -3.82 21.07
N SER A 21 17.19 -3.26 21.69
CA SER A 21 17.54 -3.51 23.09
C SER A 21 16.69 -2.71 24.07
N ALA A 22 16.27 -1.50 23.68
CA ALA A 22 15.43 -0.63 24.50
C ALA A 22 14.00 -1.17 24.58
N ASN A 23 13.42 -1.52 23.43
CA ASN A 23 12.07 -2.06 23.34
C ASN A 23 11.95 -3.46 23.96
N ALA A 24 13.00 -4.29 23.87
CA ALA A 24 13.04 -5.58 24.54
C ALA A 24 13.00 -5.45 26.08
N ALA A 25 13.78 -4.53 26.65
CA ALA A 25 13.76 -4.26 28.09
C ALA A 25 12.45 -3.62 28.55
N GLU A 26 11.89 -2.72 27.73
CA GLU A 26 10.62 -2.08 28.01
C GLU A 26 9.44 -3.07 27.96
N LEU A 27 9.49 -4.03 27.02
CA LEU A 27 8.54 -5.13 26.94
C LEU A 27 8.61 -6.03 28.16
N ASP A 28 9.81 -6.40 28.61
CA ASP A 28 9.98 -7.22 29.83
C ASP A 28 9.39 -6.52 31.05
N LEU A 29 9.65 -5.21 31.19
CA LEU A 29 9.13 -4.41 32.29
C LEU A 29 7.61 -4.30 32.24
N ALA A 30 7.02 -4.02 31.07
CA ALA A 30 5.58 -3.95 30.90
C ALA A 30 4.92 -5.30 31.20
N THR A 31 5.49 -6.39 30.69
CA THR A 31 5.01 -7.76 30.93
C THR A 31 5.05 -8.11 32.42
N LYS A 32 6.17 -7.83 33.08
CA LYS A 32 6.31 -8.06 34.52
C LYS A 32 5.29 -7.25 35.32
N ASN A 33 5.18 -5.95 35.07
CA ASN A 33 4.24 -5.10 35.79
C ASN A 33 2.79 -5.52 35.57
N CYS A 34 2.46 -6.03 34.39
CA CYS A 34 1.15 -6.60 34.11
C CYS A 34 0.87 -7.84 34.97
N LEU A 35 1.79 -8.82 34.97
CA LEU A 35 1.65 -10.03 35.76
C LEU A 35 1.63 -9.75 37.27
N ASP A 36 2.44 -8.78 37.73
CA ASP A 36 2.44 -8.31 39.12
C ASP A 36 1.09 -7.65 39.47
N ALA A 37 0.52 -6.83 38.58
CA ALA A 37 -0.81 -6.23 38.78
C ALA A 37 -1.92 -7.29 38.86
N ILE A 38 -1.85 -8.33 38.03
CA ILE A 38 -2.80 -9.45 38.05
C ILE A 38 -2.68 -10.26 39.35
N SER A 39 -1.46 -10.56 39.78
CA SER A 39 -1.21 -11.43 40.92
C SER A 39 -1.46 -10.77 42.29
N ASN A 40 -1.29 -9.44 42.38
CA ASN A 40 -1.46 -8.69 43.63
C ASN A 40 -2.88 -8.15 43.86
N ALA A 41 -3.81 -8.37 42.93
CA ALA A 41 -5.17 -7.84 43.05
C ALA A 41 -6.07 -8.71 43.93
N ASP A 42 -6.94 -8.06 44.71
CA ASP A 42 -7.88 -8.74 45.62
C ASP A 42 -8.97 -9.51 44.86
N ASN A 43 -9.25 -9.11 43.61
CA ASN A 43 -10.23 -9.74 42.76
C ASN A 43 -9.90 -9.57 41.27
N ARG A 44 -10.59 -10.33 40.42
CA ARG A 44 -10.36 -10.34 38.97
C ARG A 44 -10.67 -9.02 38.27
N PHE A 45 -11.59 -8.21 38.79
CA PHE A 45 -11.94 -6.93 38.17
C PHE A 45 -10.81 -5.92 38.38
N GLU A 46 -10.35 -5.79 39.62
CA GLU A 46 -9.24 -4.92 39.99
C GLU A 46 -7.94 -5.31 39.29
N GLY A 47 -7.61 -6.60 39.25
CA GLY A 47 -6.41 -7.09 38.56
C GLY A 47 -6.42 -6.78 37.07
N ARG A 48 -7.60 -6.81 36.43
CA ARG A 48 -7.73 -6.43 35.02
C ARG A 48 -7.56 -4.94 34.80
N ASP A 49 -8.20 -4.12 35.63
CA ASP A 49 -8.13 -2.67 35.50
C ASP A 49 -6.70 -2.15 35.73
N ALA A 50 -6.02 -2.69 36.75
CA ALA A 50 -4.62 -2.36 37.05
C ALA A 50 -3.64 -2.86 35.98
N ALA A 51 -3.92 -4.00 35.35
CA ALA A 51 -3.07 -4.59 34.32
C ALA A 51 -3.27 -3.99 32.92
N MET A 52 -4.43 -3.39 32.66
CA MET A 52 -4.82 -2.82 31.37
C MET A 52 -3.81 -1.86 30.73
N PRO A 53 -3.25 -0.85 31.43
CA PRO A 53 -2.28 0.05 30.81
C PRO A 53 -1.00 -0.67 30.36
N TYR A 54 -0.62 -1.75 31.05
CA TYR A 54 0.55 -2.55 30.67
C TYR A 54 0.25 -3.46 29.48
N ALA A 55 -0.96 -4.05 29.42
CA ALA A 55 -1.40 -4.81 28.25
C ALA A 55 -1.45 -3.92 27.00
N ASP A 56 -1.98 -2.72 27.08
CA ASP A 56 -2.00 -1.77 25.97
C ASP A 56 -0.58 -1.36 25.54
N LYS A 57 0.34 -1.20 26.51
CA LYS A 57 1.75 -0.95 26.23
C LYS A 57 2.45 -2.11 25.53
N ILE A 58 2.17 -3.36 25.91
CA ILE A 58 2.69 -4.56 25.24
C ILE A 58 2.25 -4.58 23.78
N VAL A 59 0.97 -4.27 23.49
CA VAL A 59 0.47 -4.18 22.10
C VAL A 59 1.18 -3.05 21.33
N ALA A 60 1.33 -1.87 21.94
CA ALA A 60 2.01 -0.75 21.30
C ALA A 60 3.45 -1.09 20.90
N ILE A 61 4.23 -1.70 21.80
CA ILE A 61 5.60 -2.14 21.51
C ILE A 61 5.59 -3.17 20.37
N ALA A 62 4.62 -4.09 20.36
CA ALA A 62 4.52 -5.09 19.31
C ALA A 62 4.25 -4.48 17.93
N THR A 63 3.37 -3.48 17.86
CA THR A 63 3.11 -2.70 16.63
C THR A 63 4.33 -1.90 16.19
N GLU A 64 5.08 -1.30 17.12
CA GLU A 64 6.31 -0.58 16.82
C GLU A 64 7.41 -1.49 16.29
N GLU A 65 7.63 -2.65 16.93
CA GLU A 65 8.61 -3.66 16.51
C GLU A 65 8.31 -4.21 15.12
N LEU A 66 7.02 -4.36 14.78
CA LEU A 66 6.60 -4.63 13.41
C LEU A 66 7.03 -3.53 12.45
N ALA A 67 6.74 -2.26 12.77
CA ALA A 67 7.04 -1.14 11.90
C ALA A 67 8.54 -0.99 11.61
N VAL A 68 9.41 -1.35 12.56
CA VAL A 68 10.87 -1.30 12.40
C VAL A 68 11.49 -2.61 11.88
N GLY A 69 10.69 -3.66 11.69
CA GLY A 69 11.14 -4.95 11.16
C GLY A 69 12.05 -5.76 12.10
N ASN A 70 11.97 -5.52 13.41
CA ASN A 70 12.86 -6.11 14.42
C ASN A 70 12.14 -7.11 15.36
N ILE A 71 11.08 -7.75 14.85
CA ILE A 71 10.21 -8.64 15.62
C ILE A 71 10.93 -9.86 16.20
N ASP A 72 11.90 -10.45 15.49
CA ASP A 72 12.47 -11.76 15.85
C ASP A 72 13.05 -11.81 17.27
N GLY A 73 13.65 -10.70 17.73
CA GLY A 73 14.23 -10.61 19.07
C GLY A 73 13.21 -10.56 20.20
N VAL A 74 11.99 -10.08 19.94
CA VAL A 74 10.94 -9.86 20.94
C VAL A 74 9.77 -10.83 20.80
N LEU A 75 9.63 -11.52 19.66
CA LEU A 75 8.48 -12.35 19.31
C LEU A 75 8.20 -13.44 20.34
N LYS A 76 9.25 -14.02 20.92
CA LYS A 76 9.11 -15.03 21.98
C LYS A 76 8.42 -14.44 23.22
N ARG A 77 8.84 -13.27 23.68
CA ARG A 77 8.28 -12.58 24.86
C ARG A 77 6.84 -12.15 24.63
N LEU A 78 6.56 -11.64 23.43
CA LEU A 78 5.20 -11.31 23.00
C LEU A 78 4.29 -12.54 23.11
N ASN A 79 4.73 -13.70 22.60
CA ASN A 79 3.91 -14.92 22.54
C ASN A 79 3.88 -15.77 23.82
N GLU A 80 4.70 -15.46 24.83
CA GLU A 80 4.70 -16.14 26.14
C GLU A 80 3.94 -15.26 27.16
N ASP A 81 4.64 -14.70 28.12
CA ASP A 81 4.06 -13.95 29.24
C ASP A 81 3.25 -12.72 28.79
N GLY A 82 3.67 -12.07 27.70
CA GLY A 82 2.94 -10.94 27.12
C GLY A 82 1.54 -11.35 26.65
N ALA A 83 1.42 -12.49 25.96
CA ALA A 83 0.15 -13.03 25.50
C ALA A 83 -0.76 -13.42 26.66
N THR A 84 -0.21 -13.96 27.76
CA THR A 84 -0.98 -14.27 28.98
C THR A 84 -1.58 -13.01 29.60
N CYS A 85 -0.76 -11.97 29.79
CA CYS A 85 -1.23 -10.67 30.28
C CYS A 85 -2.37 -10.11 29.40
N VAL A 86 -2.16 -10.04 28.08
CA VAL A 86 -3.15 -9.49 27.14
C VAL A 86 -4.43 -10.33 27.13
N SER A 87 -4.31 -11.66 27.14
CA SER A 87 -5.46 -12.58 27.19
C SER A 87 -6.30 -12.35 28.45
N TYR A 88 -5.65 -12.22 29.61
CA TYR A 88 -6.31 -11.96 30.89
C TYR A 88 -7.08 -10.63 30.88
N VAL A 89 -6.43 -9.53 30.47
CA VAL A 89 -7.04 -8.20 30.42
C VAL A 89 -8.23 -8.18 29.44
N ARG A 90 -8.07 -8.78 28.25
CA ARG A 90 -9.09 -8.83 27.20
C ARG A 90 -10.20 -9.87 27.47
N GLN A 91 -10.11 -10.66 28.55
CA GLN A 91 -11.04 -11.75 28.88
C GLN A 91 -11.14 -12.84 27.82
N ILE A 92 -10.01 -13.14 27.19
CA ILE A 92 -9.90 -14.21 26.20
C ILE A 92 -9.21 -15.39 26.88
N ASN A 93 -9.73 -16.60 26.71
CA ASN A 93 -9.04 -17.80 27.22
C ASN A 93 -7.65 -17.89 26.56
N ASP A 94 -6.60 -18.20 27.33
CA ASP A 94 -5.14 -18.12 27.01
C ASP A 94 -4.66 -18.67 25.65
N VAL A 95 -5.10 -18.08 24.55
CA VAL A 95 -4.83 -18.56 23.18
C VAL A 95 -4.49 -17.40 22.23
N LEU A 96 -4.20 -16.22 22.75
CA LEU A 96 -3.68 -15.13 21.93
C LEU A 96 -2.22 -15.42 21.54
N LYS A 97 -1.90 -15.07 20.29
CA LYS A 97 -0.53 -15.01 19.78
C LYS A 97 -0.38 -13.70 19.02
N PHE A 98 0.80 -13.12 19.08
CA PHE A 98 1.15 -12.01 18.23
C PHE A 98 1.31 -12.48 16.79
N TYR A 99 0.58 -11.84 15.88
CA TYR A 99 0.67 -12.08 14.43
C TYR A 99 1.41 -10.91 13.79
N PRO A 100 2.70 -11.07 13.44
CA PRO A 100 3.49 -10.02 12.80
C PRO A 100 2.82 -9.38 11.59
N GLU A 101 2.14 -10.17 10.78
CA GLU A 101 1.48 -9.69 9.56
C GLU A 101 0.28 -8.77 9.86
N LEU A 102 -0.26 -8.82 11.08
CA LEU A 102 -1.37 -8.01 11.54
C LEU A 102 -0.95 -6.94 12.56
N GLY A 103 0.25 -7.04 13.13
CA GLY A 103 0.78 -6.09 14.11
C GLY A 103 0.07 -6.09 15.46
N ASP A 104 -0.67 -7.16 15.77
CA ASP A 104 -1.46 -7.28 16.99
C ASP A 104 -1.62 -8.75 17.42
N PHE A 105 -2.19 -8.95 18.60
CA PHE A 105 -2.52 -10.23 19.20
C PHE A 105 -3.90 -10.72 18.76
N TYR A 106 -3.92 -11.94 18.22
CA TYR A 106 -5.16 -12.60 17.80
C TYR A 106 -5.19 -14.04 18.28
N THR A 107 -6.39 -14.61 18.35
CA THR A 107 -6.52 -16.07 18.34
C THR A 107 -6.20 -16.59 16.94
N THR A 108 -5.77 -17.84 16.81
CA THR A 108 -5.46 -18.44 15.49
C THR A 108 -6.61 -18.29 14.50
N THR A 109 -7.85 -18.49 14.93
CA THR A 109 -9.03 -18.37 14.08
C THR A 109 -9.32 -16.93 13.66
N ALA A 110 -9.19 -15.97 14.59
CA ALA A 110 -9.37 -14.55 14.28
C ALA A 110 -8.27 -14.04 13.35
N ALA A 111 -7.02 -14.47 13.56
CA ALA A 111 -5.89 -14.12 12.70
C ALA A 111 -6.11 -14.62 11.27
N GLN A 112 -6.54 -15.87 11.10
CA GLN A 112 -6.87 -16.41 9.78
C GLN A 112 -7.96 -15.60 9.08
N ALA A 113 -9.04 -15.27 9.78
CA ALA A 113 -10.12 -14.46 9.22
C ALA A 113 -9.63 -13.06 8.79
N GLN A 114 -8.80 -12.40 9.61
CA GLN A 114 -8.25 -11.09 9.29
C GLN A 114 -7.27 -11.13 8.12
N LEU A 115 -6.38 -12.13 8.09
CA LEU A 115 -5.44 -12.32 6.98
C LEU A 115 -6.18 -12.62 5.68
N GLU A 116 -7.25 -13.40 5.71
CA GLU A 116 -8.10 -13.62 4.54
C GLU A 116 -8.81 -12.35 4.08
N LEU A 117 -9.33 -11.55 5.02
CA LEU A 117 -9.97 -10.28 4.70
C LEU A 117 -8.98 -9.31 4.05
N ALA A 118 -7.77 -9.17 4.62
CA ALA A 118 -6.71 -8.35 4.07
C ALA A 118 -6.31 -8.82 2.65
N ARG A 119 -6.18 -10.13 2.43
CA ARG A 119 -5.91 -10.69 1.10
C ARG A 119 -7.02 -10.37 0.10
N LYS A 120 -8.29 -10.49 0.49
CA LYS A 120 -9.42 -10.15 -0.38
C LYS A 120 -9.42 -8.66 -0.76
N ALA A 121 -9.13 -7.77 0.19
CA ALA A 121 -9.03 -6.34 -0.07
C ALA A 121 -7.95 -6.02 -1.12
N VAL A 122 -6.77 -6.62 -1.00
CA VAL A 122 -5.68 -6.45 -1.98
C VAL A 122 -6.07 -6.94 -3.37
N LEU A 123 -6.78 -8.08 -3.45
CA LEU A 123 -7.24 -8.61 -4.74
C LEU A 123 -8.29 -7.71 -5.40
N GLU A 124 -9.24 -7.17 -4.63
CA GLU A 124 -10.25 -6.25 -5.16
C GLU A 124 -9.64 -4.93 -5.65
N GLU A 125 -8.67 -4.37 -4.92
CA GLU A 125 -7.96 -3.16 -5.38
C GLU A 125 -7.19 -3.43 -6.68
N ARG A 126 -6.47 -4.56 -6.77
CA ARG A 126 -5.81 -4.96 -8.02
C ARG A 126 -6.79 -5.14 -9.17
N LYS A 127 -7.98 -5.68 -8.90
CA LYS A 127 -9.02 -5.84 -9.91
C LYS A 127 -9.50 -4.48 -10.44
N LYS A 128 -9.79 -3.53 -9.55
CA LYS A 128 -10.16 -2.15 -9.92
C LYS A 128 -9.07 -1.46 -10.74
N GLU A 129 -7.80 -1.59 -10.35
CA GLU A 129 -6.68 -1.04 -11.10
C GLU A 129 -6.61 -1.61 -12.53
N MET A 130 -6.79 -2.93 -12.68
CA MET A 130 -6.81 -3.57 -14.00
C MET A 130 -8.00 -3.08 -14.85
N GLU A 131 -9.18 -2.91 -14.27
CA GLU A 131 -10.37 -2.39 -14.95
C GLU A 131 -10.16 -0.94 -15.41
N LEU A 132 -9.58 -0.08 -14.57
CA LEU A 132 -9.23 1.30 -14.92
C LEU A 132 -8.19 1.36 -16.05
N GLN A 133 -7.15 0.52 -15.99
CA GLN A 133 -6.14 0.45 -17.06
C GLN A 133 -6.72 -0.09 -18.38
N ALA A 134 -7.68 -1.02 -18.33
CA ALA A 134 -8.37 -1.50 -19.52
C ALA A 134 -9.23 -0.40 -20.15
N ALA A 135 -10.01 0.32 -19.35
CA ALA A 135 -10.83 1.44 -19.81
C ALA A 135 -9.98 2.57 -20.42
N ALA A 136 -8.86 2.92 -19.79
CA ALA A 136 -7.94 3.93 -20.32
C ALA A 136 -7.34 3.53 -21.68
N ARG A 137 -6.98 2.26 -21.85
CA ARG A 137 -6.45 1.75 -23.14
C ARG A 137 -7.47 1.82 -24.26
N ILE A 138 -8.74 1.47 -23.98
CA ILE A 138 -9.82 1.57 -24.97
C ILE A 138 -10.03 3.03 -25.37
N ALA A 139 -10.11 3.95 -24.39
CA ALA A 139 -10.29 5.37 -24.65
C ALA A 139 -9.13 5.96 -25.48
N GLU A 140 -7.89 5.54 -25.22
CA GLU A 140 -6.72 5.96 -26.00
C GLU A 140 -6.78 5.45 -27.45
N GLN A 141 -7.18 4.19 -27.65
CA GLN A 141 -7.34 3.62 -28.99
C GLN A 141 -8.44 4.34 -29.78
N ASP A 142 -9.58 4.62 -29.16
CA ASP A 142 -10.69 5.35 -29.77
C ASP A 142 -10.29 6.79 -30.14
N ALA A 143 -9.54 7.46 -29.27
CA ALA A 143 -9.03 8.81 -29.54
C ALA A 143 -8.05 8.83 -30.73
N LYS A 144 -7.13 7.86 -30.79
CA LYS A 144 -6.19 7.71 -31.92
C LYS A 144 -6.93 7.42 -33.21
N GLN A 145 -7.92 6.53 -33.18
CA GLN A 145 -8.72 6.19 -34.35
C GLN A 145 -9.48 7.41 -34.88
N LYS A 146 -10.13 8.18 -34.00
CA LYS A 146 -10.81 9.43 -34.37
C LYS A 146 -9.87 10.47 -34.97
N ALA A 147 -8.68 10.65 -34.39
CA ALA A 147 -7.67 11.56 -34.92
C ALA A 147 -7.21 11.13 -36.33
N LEU A 148 -6.98 9.83 -36.53
CA LEU A 148 -6.61 9.27 -37.83
C LEU A 148 -7.70 9.47 -38.88
N GLU A 149 -8.97 9.26 -38.51
CA GLU A 149 -10.12 9.49 -39.40
C GLU A 149 -10.23 10.95 -39.83
N ILE A 150 -10.06 11.89 -38.91
CA ILE A 150 -10.02 13.34 -39.22
C ILE A 150 -8.89 13.65 -40.20
N GLU A 151 -7.69 13.12 -39.94
CA GLU A 151 -6.52 13.36 -40.80
C GLU A 151 -6.71 12.78 -42.21
N VAL A 152 -7.21 11.55 -42.31
CA VAL A 152 -7.49 10.90 -43.60
C VAL A 152 -8.54 11.70 -44.37
N ASN A 153 -9.65 12.09 -43.71
CA ASN A 153 -10.70 12.88 -44.35
C ASN A 153 -10.18 14.23 -44.86
N ALA A 154 -9.34 14.92 -44.08
CA ALA A 154 -8.73 16.18 -44.49
C ALA A 154 -7.80 16.01 -45.71
N ARG A 155 -6.99 14.95 -45.74
CA ARG A 155 -6.11 14.64 -46.88
C ARG A 155 -6.91 14.28 -48.14
N VAL A 156 -7.97 13.47 -48.01
CA VAL A 156 -8.87 13.12 -49.11
C VAL A 156 -9.57 14.36 -49.65
N PHE A 157 -10.10 15.22 -48.78
CA PHE A 157 -10.72 16.47 -49.18
C PHE A 157 -9.76 17.38 -49.94
N SER A 158 -8.53 17.57 -49.44
CA SER A 158 -7.50 18.38 -50.10
C SER A 158 -7.15 17.83 -51.49
N ALA A 159 -6.97 16.51 -51.63
CA ALA A 159 -6.70 15.87 -52.92
C ALA A 159 -7.87 16.06 -53.90
N CYS A 160 -9.10 15.92 -53.42
CA CYS A 160 -10.31 16.11 -54.21
C CYS A 160 -10.52 17.57 -54.62
N ALA A 161 -10.20 18.54 -53.76
CA ALA A 161 -10.22 19.96 -54.08
C ALA A 161 -9.21 20.30 -55.19
N GLN A 162 -7.99 19.77 -55.10
CA GLN A 162 -6.99 19.92 -56.17
C GLN A 162 -7.45 19.28 -57.48
N LEU A 163 -8.13 18.14 -57.43
CA LEU A 163 -8.71 17.50 -58.61
C LEU A 163 -9.83 18.36 -59.19
N ALA A 164 -10.72 18.91 -58.37
CA ALA A 164 -11.82 19.78 -58.83
C ALA A 164 -11.30 21.02 -59.55
N ASN A 165 -10.18 21.59 -59.11
CA ASN A 165 -9.55 22.74 -59.76
C ASN A 165 -8.91 22.39 -61.12
N ARG A 166 -8.50 21.14 -61.33
CA ARG A 166 -7.84 20.69 -62.57
C ARG A 166 -8.83 20.07 -63.57
N ASP A 167 -9.75 19.26 -63.08
CA ASP A 167 -10.74 18.50 -63.85
C ASP A 167 -12.04 18.37 -63.01
N PRO A 168 -12.94 19.38 -63.08
CA PRO A 168 -14.16 19.41 -62.28
C PRO A 168 -15.05 18.19 -62.55
N LEU A 169 -15.17 17.78 -63.81
CA LEU A 169 -16.04 16.69 -64.22
C LEU A 169 -15.58 15.37 -63.59
N LYS A 170 -14.27 15.12 -63.56
CA LYS A 170 -13.69 13.95 -62.89
C LYS A 170 -13.80 14.02 -61.36
N ALA A 171 -13.66 15.19 -60.75
CA ALA A 171 -13.84 15.35 -59.31
C ALA A 171 -15.28 15.09 -58.86
N PHE A 172 -16.28 15.61 -59.58
CA PHE A 172 -17.70 15.45 -59.24
C PHE A 172 -18.33 14.12 -59.66
N THR A 173 -17.62 13.31 -60.45
CA THR A 173 -18.04 11.93 -60.80
C THR A 173 -17.23 10.86 -60.07
N ASN A 174 -16.13 11.23 -59.40
CA ASN A 174 -15.36 10.32 -58.55
C ASN A 174 -16.07 10.09 -57.21
N GLU A 175 -16.39 8.83 -56.90
CA GLU A 175 -17.19 8.47 -55.72
C GLU A 175 -16.54 8.90 -54.38
N LEU A 176 -15.21 8.79 -54.26
CA LEU A 176 -14.49 9.23 -53.06
C LEU A 176 -14.60 10.74 -52.87
N CYS A 177 -14.45 11.52 -53.94
CA CYS A 177 -14.55 12.97 -53.88
C CYS A 177 -15.99 13.45 -53.64
N VAL A 178 -16.99 12.82 -54.26
CA VAL A 178 -18.40 13.11 -54.00
C VAL A 178 -18.75 12.86 -52.53
N ARG A 179 -18.31 11.74 -51.95
CA ARG A 179 -18.52 11.45 -50.52
C ARG A 179 -17.80 12.47 -49.63
N SER A 180 -16.55 12.82 -49.98
CA SER A 180 -15.77 13.81 -49.25
C SER A 180 -16.42 15.20 -49.26
N PHE A 181 -16.93 15.66 -50.41
CA PHE A 181 -17.59 16.95 -50.53
C PHE A 181 -18.95 17.00 -49.83
N LYS A 182 -19.71 15.91 -49.86
CA LYS A 182 -20.95 15.81 -49.06
C LYS A 182 -20.69 15.91 -47.56
N ALA A 183 -19.56 15.39 -47.09
CA ALA A 183 -19.19 15.41 -45.68
C ALA A 183 -18.55 16.73 -45.23
N ASN A 184 -17.76 17.39 -46.08
CA ASN A 184 -16.92 18.53 -45.69
C ASN A 184 -17.30 19.86 -46.38
N GLY A 185 -18.27 19.84 -47.31
CA GLY A 185 -18.63 20.99 -48.14
C GLY A 185 -17.92 20.99 -49.51
N LEU A 186 -18.24 21.97 -50.34
CA LEU A 186 -17.54 22.17 -51.61
C LEU A 186 -16.23 22.93 -51.37
N PRO A 187 -15.17 22.66 -52.15
CA PRO A 187 -13.96 23.47 -52.11
C PRO A 187 -14.27 24.89 -52.61
N GLU A 188 -13.70 25.90 -51.94
CA GLU A 188 -13.78 27.32 -52.35
C GLU A 188 -12.94 27.61 -53.61
#